data_AF-A0A8C5EEC5-F1
#
_entry.id   AF-A0A8C5EEC5-F1
#
_cell.length_a   1.000
_cell.length_b   1.000
_cell.length_c   1.000
_cell.angle_alpha   90.00
_cell.angle_beta   90.00
_cell.angle_gamma   90.00
#
_symmetry.space_group_name_H-M   'P 1'
#
loop_
_entity.id
_entity.type
_entity.pdbx_description
1 polymer ?
#
loop_
_entity_poly.entity_id
_entity_poly.type
_entity_poly.pdbx_seq_one_letter_code
_entity_poly.pdbx_strand_id
1 'polypeptide(L)'
;MRNLHFKDFFWNLELTSTKGYEAIIQYLNEGKRTCKEVEDFMKARASVEERYAKELLGLSKKVCGHNEMNLSHLQLAHNMREEAKKLEEFREKQREARKKMEQHMDGLQKQKSLLFKKAMDSKKTYEQKCRDKEEADQNMNRGTSNPKQTEKLISKAQQAKLNAEESDRLYQQNVTALAKIRDDWIKEHINACELFERQSVERINFLRNTVWTHLNQLSQQCVTSDDLYEEVRRSLEQCNIESDVDHFVNLKRTGDKPPGISITDTFYLHHLFSTLFIYLFVKFFDYIHIVTKDKPYAL
;
A
#
# COMPACT_ATOMS: atom_id res chain seq x y z
N MET A 1 11.42 -18.01 -25.70
CA MET A 1 12.45 -17.16 -25.05
C MET A 1 13.26 -18.05 -24.12
N ARG A 2 14.58 -17.84 -24.01
CA ARG A 2 15.40 -18.56 -23.02
C ARG A 2 15.10 -17.97 -21.63
N ASN A 3 14.89 -18.81 -20.63
CA ASN A 3 14.80 -18.39 -19.24
C ASN A 3 16.19 -17.99 -18.76
N LEU A 4 16.31 -16.77 -18.23
CA LEU A 4 17.56 -16.26 -17.66
C LEU A 4 17.53 -16.50 -16.15
N HIS A 5 18.61 -17.06 -15.59
CA HIS A 5 18.69 -17.37 -14.16
C HIS A 5 19.84 -16.64 -13.46
N PHE A 6 19.65 -16.28 -12.20
CA PHE A 6 20.69 -15.59 -11.41
C PHE A 6 22.01 -16.38 -11.39
N LYS A 7 21.91 -17.71 -11.24
CA LYS A 7 23.07 -18.60 -11.22
C LYS A 7 23.86 -18.65 -12.53
N ASP A 8 23.33 -18.14 -13.63
CA ASP A 8 23.99 -18.19 -14.94
C ASP A 8 24.70 -16.86 -15.27
N PHE A 9 24.27 -15.75 -14.66
CA PHE A 9 24.67 -14.40 -15.09
C PHE A 9 25.32 -13.52 -14.01
N PHE A 10 25.28 -13.92 -12.73
CA PHE A 10 25.89 -13.14 -11.64
C PHE A 10 27.22 -13.72 -11.18
N TRP A 11 28.11 -13.95 -12.13
CA TRP A 11 29.50 -14.38 -11.91
C TRP A 11 30.48 -13.22 -12.06
N ASN A 12 31.70 -13.39 -11.52
CA ASN A 12 32.81 -12.46 -11.73
C ASN A 12 34.03 -13.22 -12.28
N LEU A 13 34.80 -12.57 -13.15
CA LEU A 13 36.06 -13.13 -13.69
C LEU A 13 37.15 -13.24 -12.62
N GLU A 14 37.24 -12.23 -11.75
CA GLU A 14 38.19 -12.23 -10.63
C GLU A 14 37.66 -13.06 -9.47
N LEU A 15 38.48 -14.01 -9.00
CA LEU A 15 38.08 -14.93 -7.93
C LEU A 15 37.68 -14.21 -6.63
N THR A 16 38.33 -13.09 -6.31
CA THR A 16 38.05 -12.31 -5.09
C THR A 16 36.93 -11.29 -5.26
N SER A 17 36.43 -11.08 -6.48
CA SER A 17 35.35 -10.12 -6.73
C SER A 17 34.00 -10.65 -6.29
N THR A 18 33.21 -9.76 -5.69
CA THR A 18 31.87 -10.01 -5.13
C THR A 18 30.76 -9.23 -5.85
N LYS A 19 31.08 -8.50 -6.93
CA LYS A 19 30.15 -7.58 -7.60
C LYS A 19 28.82 -8.22 -8.03
N GLY A 20 28.85 -9.37 -8.68
CA GLY A 20 27.63 -10.11 -9.04
C GLY A 20 26.74 -10.44 -7.83
N TYR A 21 27.34 -10.86 -6.72
CA TYR A 21 26.61 -11.13 -5.48
C TYR A 21 26.03 -9.84 -4.87
N GLU A 22 26.83 -8.77 -4.80
CA GLU A 22 26.40 -7.47 -4.29
C GLU A 22 25.22 -6.89 -5.07
N ALA A 23 25.22 -7.03 -6.41
CA ALA A 23 24.13 -6.61 -7.26
C ALA A 23 22.81 -7.33 -6.91
N ILE A 24 22.85 -8.65 -6.66
CA ILE A 24 21.67 -9.41 -6.22
C ILE A 24 21.20 -8.91 -4.85
N ILE A 25 22.11 -8.74 -3.89
CA ILE A 25 21.75 -8.27 -2.54
C ILE A 25 21.13 -6.87 -2.57
N GLN A 26 21.66 -5.97 -3.39
CA GLN A 26 21.08 -4.65 -3.60
C GLN A 26 19.65 -4.75 -4.14
N TYR A 27 19.43 -5.55 -5.19
CA TYR A 27 18.11 -5.77 -5.77
C TYR A 27 17.09 -6.33 -4.76
N LEU A 28 17.50 -7.29 -3.91
CA LEU A 28 16.63 -7.83 -2.86
C LEU A 28 16.30 -6.80 -1.78
N ASN A 29 17.24 -5.92 -1.43
CA ASN A 29 17.03 -4.86 -0.46
C ASN A 29 16.11 -3.76 -1.00
N GLU A 30 16.23 -3.41 -2.26
CA GLU A 30 15.28 -2.53 -2.96
C GLU A 30 13.89 -3.18 -2.96
N GLY A 31 13.80 -4.48 -3.25
CA GLY A 31 12.53 -5.19 -3.20
C GLY A 31 11.87 -5.20 -1.82
N LYS A 32 12.67 -5.36 -0.75
CA LYS A 32 12.19 -5.22 0.64
C LYS A 32 11.65 -3.81 0.92
N ARG A 33 12.31 -2.77 0.40
CA ARG A 33 11.87 -1.37 0.55
C ARG A 33 10.52 -1.15 -0.11
N THR A 34 10.34 -1.63 -1.34
CA THR A 34 9.03 -1.58 -2.03
C THR A 34 7.92 -2.25 -1.21
N CYS A 35 8.18 -3.41 -0.61
CA CYS A 35 7.18 -4.04 0.27
C CYS A 35 6.81 -3.16 1.47
N LYS A 36 7.77 -2.44 2.06
CA LYS A 36 7.51 -1.52 3.17
C LYS A 36 6.69 -0.31 2.73
N GLU A 37 7.01 0.26 1.57
CA GLU A 37 6.26 1.39 1.00
C GLU A 37 4.79 1.02 0.71
N VAL A 38 4.54 -0.18 0.15
CA VAL A 38 3.18 -0.66 -0.09
C VAL A 38 2.44 -0.95 1.22
N GLU A 39 3.11 -1.52 2.23
CA GLU A 39 2.53 -1.71 3.58
C GLU A 39 2.10 -0.37 4.18
N ASP A 40 2.99 0.63 4.18
CA ASP A 40 2.73 1.95 4.75
C ASP A 40 1.59 2.66 4.02
N PHE A 41 1.55 2.54 2.70
CA PHE A 41 0.44 3.02 1.88
C PHE A 41 -0.90 2.39 2.30
N MET A 42 -0.96 1.06 2.44
CA MET A 42 -2.18 0.37 2.84
C MET A 42 -2.64 0.77 4.25
N LYS A 43 -1.71 0.92 5.20
CA LYS A 43 -2.00 1.39 6.57
C LYS A 43 -2.55 2.84 6.57
N ALA A 44 -1.96 3.72 5.77
CA ALA A 44 -2.44 5.09 5.61
C ALA A 44 -3.83 5.14 4.95
N ARG A 45 -4.02 4.40 3.86
CA ARG A 45 -5.31 4.32 3.14
C ARG A 45 -6.42 3.78 4.03
N ALA A 46 -6.14 2.75 4.83
CA ALA A 46 -7.09 2.19 5.79
C ALA A 46 -7.52 3.22 6.85
N SER A 47 -6.59 4.05 7.33
CA SER A 47 -6.88 5.10 8.31
C SER A 47 -7.77 6.20 7.73
N VAL A 48 -7.55 6.56 6.46
CA VAL A 48 -8.41 7.50 5.73
C VAL A 48 -9.82 6.91 5.56
N GLU A 49 -9.92 5.66 5.13
CA GLU A 49 -11.19 4.98 4.90
C GLU A 49 -12.01 4.83 6.19
N GLU A 50 -11.35 4.47 7.30
CA GLU A 50 -12.03 4.37 8.60
C GLU A 50 -12.56 5.72 9.09
N ARG A 51 -11.80 6.80 8.90
CA ARG A 51 -12.26 8.15 9.28
C ARG A 51 -13.49 8.54 8.46
N TYR A 52 -13.45 8.32 7.15
CA TYR A 52 -14.59 8.57 6.27
C TYR A 52 -15.84 7.81 6.73
N ALA A 53 -15.71 6.52 7.03
CA ALA A 53 -16.83 5.69 7.51
C ALA A 53 -17.40 6.19 8.85
N LYS A 54 -16.53 6.62 9.78
CA LYS A 54 -16.95 7.16 11.09
C LYS A 54 -17.68 8.50 10.95
N GLU A 55 -17.24 9.36 10.05
CA GLU A 55 -17.90 10.64 9.76
C GLU A 55 -19.27 10.43 9.12
N LEU A 56 -19.39 9.54 8.14
CA LEU A 56 -20.67 9.16 7.54
C LEU A 56 -21.64 8.58 8.59
N LEU A 57 -21.17 7.72 9.48
CA LEU A 57 -21.97 7.20 10.60
C LEU A 57 -22.43 8.30 11.56
N GLY A 58 -21.58 9.30 11.80
CA GLY A 58 -21.92 10.47 12.60
C GLY A 58 -23.03 11.33 11.97
N LEU A 59 -23.04 11.43 10.63
CA LEU A 59 -24.09 12.11 9.88
C LEU A 59 -25.40 11.31 9.89
N SER A 60 -25.34 10.01 9.61
CA SER A 60 -26.55 9.18 9.51
C SER A 60 -27.31 9.12 10.83
N LYS A 61 -26.62 8.92 11.96
CA LYS A 61 -27.23 8.87 13.31
C LYS A 61 -28.07 10.10 13.68
N LYS A 62 -27.82 11.25 13.06
CA LYS A 62 -28.59 12.49 13.31
C LYS A 62 -29.89 12.57 12.53
N VAL A 63 -30.06 11.78 11.47
CA VAL A 63 -31.15 11.91 10.50
C VAL A 63 -31.97 10.62 10.36
N CYS A 64 -31.33 9.45 10.30
CA CYS A 64 -31.98 8.14 10.16
C CYS A 64 -31.17 7.05 10.89
N GLY A 65 -31.83 6.15 11.62
CA GLY A 65 -31.16 5.04 12.31
C GLY A 65 -30.32 4.15 11.37
N HIS A 66 -29.23 3.58 11.92
CA HIS A 66 -28.29 2.59 11.35
C HIS A 66 -28.26 2.43 9.81
N ASN A 67 -27.21 2.97 9.15
CA ASN A 67 -26.97 2.80 7.71
C ASN A 67 -25.95 1.69 7.41
N GLU A 68 -26.31 0.76 6.53
CA GLU A 68 -25.47 -0.36 6.06
C GLU A 68 -24.23 0.11 5.28
N MET A 69 -24.33 1.27 4.61
CA MET A 69 -23.22 1.90 3.88
C MET A 69 -21.96 2.09 4.74
N ASN A 70 -22.13 2.48 6.00
CA ASN A 70 -21.03 2.75 6.93
C ASN A 70 -20.25 1.49 7.30
N LEU A 71 -20.95 0.35 7.36
CA LEU A 71 -20.34 -0.94 7.68
C LEU A 71 -19.44 -1.42 6.54
N SER A 72 -19.80 -1.13 5.29
CA SER A 72 -18.99 -1.51 4.12
C SER A 72 -17.62 -0.81 4.09
N HIS A 73 -17.58 0.50 4.37
CA HIS A 73 -16.34 1.28 4.43
C HIS A 73 -15.45 0.88 5.62
N LEU A 74 -16.06 0.60 6.79
CA LEU A 74 -15.33 0.06 7.94
C LEU A 74 -14.71 -1.32 7.63
N GLN A 75 -15.46 -2.19 6.95
CA GLN A 75 -14.96 -3.50 6.53
C GLN A 75 -13.81 -3.37 5.53
N LEU A 76 -13.89 -2.44 4.58
CA LEU A 76 -12.80 -2.16 3.64
C LEU A 76 -11.53 -1.72 4.39
N ALA A 77 -11.66 -0.78 5.32
CA ALA A 77 -10.54 -0.32 6.15
C ALA A 77 -9.90 -1.47 6.95
N HIS A 78 -10.72 -2.36 7.51
CA HIS A 78 -10.25 -3.57 8.19
C HIS A 78 -9.49 -4.50 7.25
N ASN A 79 -10.04 -4.81 6.07
CA ASN A 79 -9.40 -5.66 5.08
C ASN A 79 -8.03 -5.12 4.64
N MET A 80 -7.91 -3.80 4.43
CA MET A 80 -6.63 -3.18 4.10
C MET A 80 -5.58 -3.35 5.21
N ARG A 81 -5.98 -3.30 6.49
CA ARG A 81 -5.07 -3.56 7.63
C ARG A 81 -4.60 -5.00 7.67
N GLU A 82 -5.49 -5.94 7.41
CA GLU A 82 -5.14 -7.36 7.35
C GLU A 82 -4.17 -7.66 6.20
N GLU A 83 -4.40 -7.08 5.01
CA GLU A 83 -3.46 -7.22 3.89
C GLU A 83 -2.10 -6.56 4.19
N ALA A 84 -2.08 -5.40 4.84
CA ALA A 84 -0.84 -4.76 5.29
C ALA A 84 -0.08 -5.65 6.29
N LYS A 85 -0.79 -6.29 7.23
CA LYS A 85 -0.19 -7.22 8.21
C LYS A 85 0.40 -8.45 7.52
N LYS A 86 -0.31 -9.05 6.56
CA LYS A 86 0.22 -10.18 5.76
C LYS A 86 1.50 -9.79 5.01
N LEU A 87 1.54 -8.57 4.45
CA LEU A 87 2.72 -8.06 3.76
C LEU A 87 3.90 -7.82 4.72
N GLU A 88 3.63 -7.34 5.92
CA GLU A 88 4.62 -7.19 7.00
C GLU A 88 5.24 -8.54 7.40
N GLU A 89 4.40 -9.54 7.68
CA GLU A 89 4.82 -10.90 8.03
C GLU A 89 5.64 -11.55 6.90
N PHE A 90 5.17 -11.41 5.65
CA PHE A 90 5.89 -11.88 4.46
C PHE A 90 7.28 -11.25 4.35
N ARG A 91 7.38 -9.92 4.53
CA ARG A 91 8.65 -9.19 4.43
C ARG A 91 9.63 -9.66 5.51
N GLU A 92 9.19 -9.78 6.76
CA GLU A 92 10.09 -10.19 7.85
C GLU A 92 10.56 -11.64 7.67
N LYS A 93 9.67 -12.55 7.24
CA LYS A 93 10.05 -13.92 6.91
C LYS A 93 11.13 -13.99 5.81
N GLN A 94 10.97 -13.23 4.73
CA GLN A 94 11.99 -13.16 3.67
C GLN A 94 13.30 -12.57 4.18
N ARG A 95 13.24 -11.51 5.00
CA ARG A 95 14.42 -10.87 5.60
C ARG A 95 15.21 -11.85 6.48
N GLU A 96 14.55 -12.62 7.32
CA GLU A 96 15.21 -13.60 8.19
C GLU A 96 15.88 -14.73 7.40
N ALA A 97 15.18 -15.28 6.41
CA ALA A 97 15.72 -16.32 5.53
C ALA A 97 16.95 -15.80 4.76
N ARG A 98 16.88 -14.57 4.23
CA ARG A 98 17.98 -13.93 3.51
C ARG A 98 19.19 -13.68 4.41
N LYS A 99 18.98 -13.15 5.63
CA LYS A 99 20.06 -12.84 6.58
C LYS A 99 20.94 -14.04 6.89
N LYS A 100 20.35 -15.24 7.03
CA LYS A 100 21.11 -16.49 7.26
C LYS A 100 22.06 -16.81 6.09
N MET A 101 21.56 -16.71 4.87
CA MET A 101 22.36 -16.92 3.66
C MET A 101 23.44 -15.85 3.51
N GLU A 102 23.11 -14.58 3.77
CA GLU A 102 24.08 -13.47 3.70
C GLU A 102 25.26 -13.68 4.66
N GLN A 103 25.00 -14.09 5.90
CA GLN A 103 26.05 -14.38 6.89
C GLN A 103 26.94 -15.55 6.47
N HIS A 104 26.34 -16.60 5.89
CA HIS A 104 27.10 -17.74 5.40
C HIS A 104 28.02 -17.35 4.24
N MET A 105 27.48 -16.62 3.26
CA MET A 105 28.22 -16.17 2.08
C MET A 105 29.33 -15.17 2.43
N ASP A 106 29.11 -14.25 3.37
CA ASP A 106 30.16 -13.34 3.86
C ASP A 106 31.35 -14.10 4.48
N GLY A 107 31.08 -15.11 5.30
CA GLY A 107 32.10 -15.98 5.86
C GLY A 107 32.90 -16.72 4.78
N LEU A 108 32.19 -17.29 3.81
CA LEU A 108 32.79 -18.05 2.70
C LEU A 108 33.65 -17.16 1.80
N GLN A 109 33.18 -15.94 1.50
CA GLN A 109 33.92 -14.95 0.71
C GLN A 109 35.20 -14.49 1.45
N LYS A 110 35.14 -14.24 2.75
CA LYS A 110 36.32 -13.89 3.56
C LYS A 110 37.35 -15.01 3.58
N GLN A 111 36.90 -16.26 3.76
CA GLN A 111 37.79 -17.43 3.75
C GLN A 111 38.43 -17.63 2.37
N LYS A 112 37.65 -17.50 1.29
CA LYS A 112 38.14 -17.56 -0.09
C LYS A 112 39.22 -16.52 -0.36
N SER A 113 38.98 -15.25 0.01
CA SER A 113 39.94 -14.16 -0.15
C SER A 113 41.22 -14.37 0.66
N LEU A 114 41.11 -14.89 1.89
CA LEU A 114 42.26 -15.23 2.72
C LEU A 114 43.12 -16.33 2.09
N LEU A 115 42.50 -17.41 1.62
CA LEU A 115 43.22 -18.53 0.99
C LEU A 115 43.84 -18.13 -0.34
N PHE A 116 43.16 -17.26 -1.11
CA PHE A 116 43.73 -16.68 -2.32
C PHE A 116 45.01 -15.90 -2.02
N LYS A 117 44.97 -15.01 -1.01
CA LYS A 117 46.15 -14.25 -0.59
C LYS A 117 47.31 -15.17 -0.15
N LYS A 118 47.04 -16.19 0.68
CA LYS A 118 48.05 -17.16 1.12
C LYS A 118 48.70 -17.90 -0.06
N ALA A 119 47.90 -18.30 -1.05
CA ALA A 119 48.41 -18.96 -2.26
C ALA A 119 49.30 -18.03 -3.09
N MET A 120 48.92 -16.75 -3.24
CA MET A 120 49.73 -15.77 -3.97
C MET A 120 51.04 -15.42 -3.24
N ASP A 121 50.99 -15.26 -1.92
CA ASP A 121 52.17 -14.97 -1.11
C ASP A 121 53.15 -16.15 -1.12
N SER A 122 52.66 -17.38 -0.93
CA SER A 122 53.49 -18.59 -1.00
C SER A 122 54.05 -18.85 -2.40
N LYS A 123 53.30 -18.55 -3.47
CA LYS A 123 53.81 -18.57 -4.85
C LYS A 123 55.02 -17.65 -5.00
N LYS A 124 54.90 -16.39 -4.57
CA LYS A 124 56.00 -15.41 -4.65
C LYS A 124 57.23 -15.87 -3.87
N THR A 125 57.04 -16.45 -2.68
CA THR A 125 58.13 -17.03 -1.88
C THR A 125 58.79 -18.19 -2.60
N TYR A 126 58.01 -19.13 -3.13
CA TYR A 126 58.50 -20.27 -3.89
C TYR A 126 59.33 -19.83 -5.10
N GLU A 127 58.80 -18.91 -5.92
CA GLU A 127 59.51 -18.36 -7.09
C GLU A 127 60.84 -17.70 -6.69
N GLN A 128 60.89 -17.02 -5.54
CA GLN A 128 62.14 -16.46 -5.02
C GLN A 128 63.13 -17.57 -4.61
N LYS A 129 62.67 -18.62 -3.93
CA LYS A 129 63.55 -19.73 -3.51
C LYS A 129 64.07 -20.54 -4.70
N CYS A 130 63.31 -20.66 -5.78
CA CYS A 130 63.79 -21.22 -7.04
C CYS A 130 64.93 -20.38 -7.63
N ARG A 131 64.79 -19.05 -7.67
CA ARG A 131 65.87 -18.14 -8.11
C ARG A 131 67.12 -18.25 -7.23
N ASP A 132 66.94 -18.28 -5.91
CA ASP A 132 68.05 -18.43 -4.94
C ASP A 132 68.82 -19.76 -5.18
N LYS A 133 68.09 -20.84 -5.50
CA LYS A 133 68.67 -22.14 -5.84
C LYS A 133 69.46 -22.09 -7.15
N GLU A 134 68.87 -21.54 -8.22
CA GLU A 134 69.55 -21.38 -9.51
C GLU A 134 70.84 -20.56 -9.37
N GLU A 135 70.82 -19.49 -8.60
CA GLU A 135 72.01 -18.68 -8.33
C GLU A 135 73.08 -19.46 -7.55
N ALA A 136 72.68 -20.27 -6.56
CA ALA A 136 73.61 -21.10 -5.80
C ALA A 136 74.26 -22.19 -6.68
N ASP A 137 73.47 -22.83 -7.56
CA ASP A 137 73.95 -23.83 -8.51
C ASP A 137 74.91 -23.20 -9.55
N GLN A 138 74.60 -22.01 -10.07
CA GLN A 138 75.49 -21.27 -10.96
C GLN A 138 76.82 -20.90 -10.28
N ASN A 139 76.79 -20.48 -9.03
CA ASN A 139 78.00 -20.15 -8.26
C ASN A 139 78.88 -21.38 -7.99
N MET A 140 78.28 -22.57 -7.79
CA MET A 140 79.06 -23.81 -7.74
C MET A 140 79.74 -24.11 -9.08
N ASN A 141 79.00 -23.97 -10.20
CA ASN A 141 79.50 -24.29 -11.53
C ASN A 141 80.62 -23.34 -12.00
N ARG A 142 80.63 -22.09 -11.52
CA ARG A 142 81.74 -21.15 -11.78
C ARG A 142 83.06 -21.58 -11.12
N GLY A 143 82.99 -22.41 -10.08
CA GLY A 143 84.15 -23.01 -9.43
C GLY A 143 85.03 -22.04 -8.62
N THR A 144 85.79 -22.59 -7.68
CA THR A 144 86.85 -21.90 -6.93
C THR A 144 87.98 -22.89 -6.64
N SER A 145 89.22 -22.42 -6.68
CA SER A 145 90.42 -23.22 -6.39
C SER A 145 90.68 -23.41 -4.89
N ASN A 146 89.88 -22.80 -4.01
CA ASN A 146 90.01 -22.91 -2.56
C ASN A 146 89.07 -23.99 -1.98
N PRO A 147 89.61 -25.11 -1.43
CA PRO A 147 88.80 -26.22 -0.92
C PRO A 147 87.77 -25.84 0.15
N LYS A 148 88.13 -24.95 1.10
CA LYS A 148 87.21 -24.46 2.14
C LYS A 148 86.06 -23.65 1.55
N GLN A 149 86.32 -22.95 0.45
CA GLN A 149 85.33 -22.12 -0.21
C GLN A 149 84.38 -22.97 -1.07
N THR A 150 84.89 -24.03 -1.69
CA THR A 150 84.09 -25.05 -2.38
C THR A 150 83.11 -25.73 -1.44
N GLU A 151 83.55 -26.16 -0.25
CA GLU A 151 82.67 -26.79 0.75
C GLU A 151 81.53 -25.86 1.19
N LYS A 152 81.82 -24.57 1.38
CA LYS A 152 80.81 -23.55 1.70
C LYS A 152 79.79 -23.36 0.57
N LEU A 153 80.22 -23.41 -0.70
CA LEU A 153 79.33 -23.30 -1.85
C LEU A 153 78.41 -24.53 -1.96
N ILE A 154 78.93 -25.74 -1.71
CA ILE A 154 78.14 -26.98 -1.66
C ILE A 154 77.06 -26.90 -0.57
N SER A 155 77.44 -26.50 0.65
CA SER A 155 76.49 -26.34 1.75
C SER A 155 75.40 -25.31 1.43
N LYS A 156 75.76 -24.18 0.80
CA LYS A 156 74.80 -23.14 0.39
C LYS A 156 73.83 -23.64 -0.68
N ALA A 157 74.31 -24.38 -1.69
CA ALA A 157 73.46 -24.96 -2.74
C ALA A 157 72.50 -26.01 -2.17
N GLN A 158 72.99 -26.90 -1.28
CA GLN A 158 72.16 -27.88 -0.59
C GLN A 158 71.05 -27.21 0.22
N GLN A 159 71.37 -26.14 0.98
CA GLN A 159 70.38 -25.41 1.77
C GLN A 159 69.36 -24.67 0.89
N ALA A 160 69.81 -24.05 -0.21
CA ALA A 160 68.92 -23.37 -1.16
C ALA A 160 67.95 -24.37 -1.81
N LYS A 161 68.43 -25.57 -2.16
CA LYS A 161 67.60 -26.68 -2.66
C LYS A 161 66.52 -27.09 -1.64
N LEU A 162 66.91 -27.35 -0.39
CA LEU A 162 65.95 -27.72 0.67
C LEU A 162 64.91 -26.62 0.92
N ASN A 163 65.33 -25.35 0.93
CA ASN A 163 64.43 -24.22 1.09
C ASN A 163 63.43 -24.09 -0.07
N ALA A 164 63.88 -24.35 -1.30
CA ALA A 164 63.00 -24.37 -2.47
C ALA A 164 61.97 -25.51 -2.37
N GLU A 165 62.41 -26.73 -2.02
CA GLU A 165 61.53 -27.89 -1.84
C GLU A 165 60.48 -27.68 -0.74
N GLU A 166 60.86 -27.09 0.40
CA GLU A 166 59.89 -26.80 1.46
C GLU A 166 58.90 -25.70 1.06
N SER A 167 59.36 -24.66 0.35
CA SER A 167 58.48 -23.60 -0.16
C SER A 167 57.53 -24.10 -1.25
N ASP A 168 57.94 -25.06 -2.08
CA ASP A 168 57.08 -25.74 -3.06
C ASP A 168 55.97 -26.52 -2.34
N ARG A 169 56.33 -27.33 -1.34
CA ARG A 169 55.37 -28.11 -0.55
C ARG A 169 54.30 -27.21 0.08
N LEU A 170 54.71 -26.07 0.66
CA LEU A 170 53.79 -25.09 1.23
C LEU A 170 52.91 -24.44 0.16
N TYR A 171 53.48 -24.07 -1.00
CA TYR A 171 52.71 -23.51 -2.10
C TYR A 171 51.66 -24.50 -2.62
N GLN A 172 52.03 -25.77 -2.86
CA GLN A 172 51.12 -26.83 -3.28
C GLN A 172 49.97 -27.05 -2.27
N GLN A 173 50.28 -27.02 -0.97
CA GLN A 173 49.26 -27.12 0.08
C GLN A 173 48.26 -25.95 0.01
N ASN A 174 48.75 -24.72 -0.17
CA ASN A 174 47.89 -23.54 -0.27
C ASN A 174 47.07 -23.52 -1.57
N VAL A 175 47.62 -23.98 -2.70
CA VAL A 175 46.89 -24.13 -3.96
C VAL A 175 45.76 -25.16 -3.81
N THR A 176 46.05 -26.30 -3.18
CA THR A 176 45.04 -27.34 -2.91
C THR A 176 43.92 -26.82 -2.02
N ALA A 177 44.26 -26.06 -0.96
CA ALA A 177 43.26 -25.43 -0.10
C ALA A 177 42.42 -24.37 -0.85
N LEU A 178 43.05 -23.59 -1.73
CA LEU A 178 42.37 -22.61 -2.58
C LEU A 178 41.41 -23.26 -3.58
N ALA A 179 41.81 -24.38 -4.20
CA ALA A 179 40.95 -25.13 -5.11
C ALA A 179 39.71 -25.64 -4.39
N LYS A 180 39.88 -26.22 -3.19
CA LYS A 180 38.76 -26.69 -2.37
C LYS A 180 37.76 -25.59 -2.03
N ILE A 181 38.23 -24.46 -1.48
CA ILE A 181 37.33 -23.36 -1.10
C ILE A 181 36.65 -22.73 -2.33
N ARG A 182 37.31 -22.75 -3.50
CA ARG A 182 36.71 -22.28 -4.75
C ARG A 182 35.52 -23.15 -5.13
N ASP A 183 35.69 -24.47 -5.11
CA ASP A 183 34.62 -25.39 -5.50
C ASP A 183 33.44 -25.34 -4.51
N ASP A 184 33.73 -25.24 -3.20
CA ASP A 184 32.73 -24.99 -2.16
C ASP A 184 31.98 -23.67 -2.40
N TRP A 185 32.70 -22.60 -2.74
CA TRP A 185 32.12 -21.29 -3.07
C TRP A 185 31.24 -21.32 -4.33
N ILE A 186 31.67 -21.99 -5.40
CA ILE A 186 30.87 -22.10 -6.63
C ILE A 186 29.54 -22.77 -6.33
N LYS A 187 29.57 -23.89 -5.60
CA LYS A 187 28.38 -24.63 -5.21
C LYS A 187 27.43 -23.75 -4.40
N GLU A 188 27.96 -23.07 -3.39
CA GLU A 188 27.11 -22.26 -2.52
C GLU A 188 26.62 -20.97 -3.18
N HIS A 189 27.39 -20.38 -4.09
CA HIS A 189 26.95 -19.24 -4.89
C HIS A 189 25.76 -19.61 -5.78
N ILE A 190 25.76 -20.80 -6.39
CA ILE A 190 24.61 -21.32 -7.15
C ILE A 190 23.39 -21.47 -6.22
N ASN A 191 23.56 -22.10 -5.05
CA ASN A 191 22.49 -22.27 -4.07
C ASN A 191 21.89 -20.92 -3.64
N ALA A 192 22.75 -19.95 -3.34
CA ALA A 192 22.34 -18.60 -2.98
C ALA A 192 21.57 -17.92 -4.13
N CYS A 193 22.06 -18.01 -5.36
CA CYS A 193 21.38 -17.45 -6.53
C CYS A 193 19.97 -18.04 -6.72
N GLU A 194 19.82 -19.36 -6.62
CA GLU A 194 18.51 -20.03 -6.75
C GLU A 194 17.55 -19.65 -5.62
N LEU A 195 18.05 -19.52 -4.38
CA LEU A 195 17.26 -19.05 -3.25
C LEU A 195 16.77 -17.62 -3.46
N PHE A 196 17.67 -16.72 -3.85
CA PHE A 196 17.38 -15.30 -4.05
C PHE A 196 16.46 -15.04 -5.24
N GLU A 197 16.63 -15.78 -6.33
CA GLU A 197 15.72 -15.74 -7.47
C GLU A 197 14.32 -16.20 -7.06
N ARG A 198 14.20 -17.30 -6.32
CA ARG A 198 12.91 -17.79 -5.80
C ARG A 198 12.24 -16.74 -4.91
N GLN A 199 12.97 -16.14 -3.97
CA GLN A 199 12.45 -15.04 -3.14
C GLN A 199 11.96 -13.86 -3.97
N SER A 200 12.66 -13.54 -5.06
CA SER A 200 12.29 -12.46 -5.97
C SER A 200 10.98 -12.75 -6.71
N VAL A 201 10.82 -13.98 -7.21
CA VAL A 201 9.59 -14.45 -7.86
C VAL A 201 8.42 -14.45 -6.88
N GLU A 202 8.62 -14.97 -5.67
CA GLU A 202 7.61 -14.95 -4.61
C GLU A 202 7.19 -13.52 -4.26
N ARG A 203 8.14 -12.59 -4.11
CA ARG A 203 7.88 -11.17 -3.83
C ARG A 203 7.03 -10.53 -4.92
N ILE A 204 7.40 -10.71 -6.19
CA ILE A 204 6.68 -10.13 -7.32
C ILE A 204 5.24 -10.66 -7.36
N ASN A 205 5.05 -11.98 -7.19
CA ASN A 205 3.72 -12.58 -7.14
C ASN A 205 2.90 -12.07 -5.95
N PHE A 206 3.51 -11.99 -4.76
CA PHE A 206 2.84 -11.52 -3.55
C PHE A 206 2.35 -10.09 -3.73
N LEU A 207 3.23 -9.16 -4.14
CA LEU A 207 2.86 -7.76 -4.36
C LEU A 207 1.79 -7.61 -5.43
N ARG A 208 1.92 -8.30 -6.57
CA ARG A 208 0.90 -8.29 -7.62
C ARG A 208 -0.46 -8.72 -7.06
N ASN A 209 -0.50 -9.81 -6.30
CA ASN A 209 -1.74 -10.33 -5.76
C ASN A 209 -2.34 -9.41 -4.69
N THR A 210 -1.52 -8.80 -3.82
CA THR A 210 -1.99 -7.80 -2.84
C THR A 210 -2.62 -6.59 -3.53
N VAL A 211 -1.96 -6.04 -4.55
CA VAL A 211 -2.51 -4.91 -5.33
C VAL A 211 -3.80 -5.31 -6.05
N TRP A 212 -3.82 -6.49 -6.67
CA TRP A 212 -5.01 -7.01 -7.35
C TRP A 212 -6.20 -7.16 -6.39
N THR A 213 -6.00 -7.78 -5.23
CA THR A 213 -7.02 -7.93 -4.19
C THR A 213 -7.55 -6.58 -3.75
N HIS A 214 -6.67 -5.61 -3.53
CA HIS A 214 -7.07 -4.26 -3.13
C HIS A 214 -7.93 -3.56 -4.19
N LEU A 215 -7.56 -3.65 -5.47
CA LEU A 215 -8.35 -3.09 -6.58
C LEU A 215 -9.73 -3.75 -6.69
N ASN A 216 -9.82 -5.06 -6.48
CA ASN A 216 -11.10 -5.76 -6.47
C ASN A 216 -11.98 -5.32 -5.30
N GLN A 217 -11.40 -5.12 -4.11
CA GLN A 217 -12.13 -4.61 -2.95
C GLN A 217 -12.68 -3.21 -3.22
N LEU A 218 -11.89 -2.32 -3.85
CA LEU A 218 -12.37 -0.99 -4.24
C LEU A 218 -13.52 -1.08 -5.27
N SER A 219 -13.38 -1.96 -6.26
CA SER A 219 -14.42 -2.17 -7.28
C SER A 219 -15.72 -2.67 -6.65
N GLN A 220 -15.64 -3.60 -5.70
CA GLN A 220 -16.80 -4.11 -4.96
C GLN A 220 -17.49 -3.00 -4.16
N GLN A 221 -16.72 -2.07 -3.56
CA GLN A 221 -17.28 -0.94 -2.82
C GLN A 221 -18.05 0.02 -3.73
N CYS A 222 -17.60 0.23 -4.97
CA CYS A 222 -18.33 1.02 -5.95
C CYS A 222 -19.68 0.37 -6.28
N VAL A 223 -19.70 -0.95 -6.53
CA VAL A 223 -20.94 -1.69 -6.80
C VAL A 223 -21.90 -1.60 -5.60
N THR A 224 -21.41 -1.87 -4.39
CA THR A 224 -22.24 -1.77 -3.17
C THR A 224 -22.79 -0.36 -2.96
N SER A 225 -22.02 0.69 -3.27
CA SER A 225 -22.51 2.06 -3.18
C SER A 225 -23.61 2.35 -4.20
N ASP A 226 -23.45 1.86 -5.43
CA ASP A 226 -24.46 2.02 -6.49
C ASP A 226 -25.78 1.32 -6.14
N ASP A 227 -25.71 0.08 -5.62
CA ASP A 227 -26.87 -0.67 -5.15
C ASP A 227 -27.63 0.10 -4.05
N LEU A 228 -26.92 0.67 -3.08
CA LEU A 228 -27.52 1.47 -2.00
C LEU A 228 -28.17 2.77 -2.49
N TYR A 229 -27.58 3.42 -3.50
CA TYR A 229 -28.20 4.59 -4.12
C TYR A 229 -29.48 4.22 -4.86
N GLU A 230 -29.49 3.06 -5.51
CA GLU A 230 -30.65 2.55 -6.21
C GLU A 230 -31.79 2.18 -5.26
N GLU A 231 -31.51 1.62 -4.08
CA GLU A 231 -32.51 1.40 -3.03
C GLU A 231 -33.20 2.70 -2.59
N VAL A 232 -32.43 3.79 -2.43
CA VAL A 232 -33.00 5.10 -2.12
C VAL A 232 -33.89 5.61 -3.24
N ARG A 233 -33.49 5.45 -4.51
CA ARG A 233 -34.34 5.84 -5.66
C ARG A 233 -35.66 5.07 -5.68
N ARG A 234 -35.61 3.75 -5.52
CA ARG A 234 -36.82 2.91 -5.47
C ARG A 234 -37.74 3.27 -4.30
N SER A 235 -37.19 3.67 -3.17
CA SER A 235 -37.98 4.18 -2.03
C SER A 235 -38.70 5.49 -2.38
N LEU A 236 -38.01 6.41 -3.06
CA LEU A 236 -38.60 7.67 -3.51
C LEU A 236 -39.68 7.48 -4.58
N GLU A 237 -39.54 6.49 -5.46
CA GLU A 237 -40.56 6.14 -6.46
C GLU A 237 -41.89 5.68 -5.84
N GLN A 238 -41.88 5.24 -4.58
CA GLN A 238 -43.09 4.85 -3.86
C GLN A 238 -43.85 6.04 -3.24
N CYS A 239 -43.28 7.25 -3.28
CA CYS A 239 -43.92 8.44 -2.73
C CYS A 239 -45.13 8.86 -3.57
N ASN A 240 -46.33 8.74 -2.99
CA ASN A 240 -47.58 9.15 -3.61
C ASN A 240 -48.12 10.41 -2.93
N ILE A 241 -47.92 11.55 -3.59
CA ILE A 241 -48.30 12.87 -3.09
C ILE A 241 -49.82 12.96 -2.83
N GLU A 242 -50.65 12.41 -3.72
CA GLU A 242 -52.11 12.45 -3.56
C GLU A 242 -52.55 11.68 -2.32
N SER A 243 -52.00 10.47 -2.14
CA SER A 243 -52.28 9.64 -0.95
C SER A 243 -51.86 10.33 0.34
N ASP A 244 -50.71 11.02 0.36
CA ASP A 244 -50.23 11.73 1.55
C ASP A 244 -51.12 12.93 1.89
N VAL A 245 -51.57 13.69 0.88
CA VAL A 245 -52.50 14.81 1.05
C VAL A 245 -53.86 14.32 1.54
N ASP A 246 -54.40 13.26 0.93
CA ASP A 246 -55.66 12.64 1.34
C ASP A 246 -55.57 12.11 2.78
N HIS A 247 -54.45 11.50 3.15
CA HIS A 247 -54.21 11.05 4.52
C HIS A 247 -54.26 12.22 5.51
N PHE A 248 -53.59 13.33 5.19
CA PHE A 248 -53.62 14.52 6.04
C PHE A 248 -55.02 15.12 6.19
N VAL A 249 -55.75 15.30 5.08
CA VAL A 249 -57.12 15.84 5.10
C VAL A 249 -58.01 14.95 5.94
N ASN A 250 -57.97 13.63 5.77
CA ASN A 250 -58.76 12.69 6.57
C ASN A 250 -58.40 12.73 8.06
N LEU A 251 -57.13 12.92 8.39
CA LEU A 251 -56.65 13.01 9.77
C LEU A 251 -57.00 14.33 10.46
N LYS A 252 -57.06 15.45 9.72
CA LYS A 252 -57.16 16.81 10.28
C LYS A 252 -58.43 17.58 9.93
N ARG A 253 -59.32 17.05 9.08
CA ARG A 253 -60.56 17.76 8.68
C ARG A 253 -61.38 18.18 9.90
N THR A 254 -61.86 19.42 9.89
CA THR A 254 -62.64 20.04 10.99
C THR A 254 -64.10 20.32 10.61
N GLY A 255 -64.47 20.06 9.35
CA GLY A 255 -65.80 20.28 8.81
C GLY A 255 -65.75 20.25 7.28
N ASP A 256 -66.86 19.94 6.65
CA ASP A 256 -67.03 19.85 5.19
C ASP A 256 -67.84 21.02 4.60
N LYS A 257 -68.22 21.98 5.45
CA LYS A 257 -69.05 23.15 5.09
C LYS A 257 -68.44 24.43 5.64
N PRO A 258 -68.37 25.51 4.83
CA PRO A 258 -67.98 26.81 5.32
C PRO A 258 -69.00 27.34 6.35
N PRO A 259 -68.62 28.25 7.26
CA PRO A 259 -69.57 28.89 8.17
C PRO A 259 -70.73 29.51 7.38
N GLY A 260 -71.96 29.14 7.73
CA GLY A 260 -73.15 29.75 7.15
C GLY A 260 -73.26 31.22 7.54
N ILE A 261 -73.92 32.03 6.70
CA ILE A 261 -74.29 33.40 7.07
C ILE A 261 -75.28 33.29 8.24
N SER A 262 -74.87 33.81 9.41
CA SER A 262 -75.76 33.93 10.57
C SER A 262 -76.95 34.81 10.19
N ILE A 263 -78.16 34.24 10.18
CA ILE A 263 -79.42 34.92 9.83
C ILE A 263 -79.80 36.02 10.86
N THR A 264 -78.94 36.31 11.84
CA THR A 264 -79.17 37.33 12.88
C THR A 264 -79.23 38.77 12.36
N ASP A 265 -78.77 39.07 11.14
CA ASP A 265 -78.82 40.43 10.57
C ASP A 265 -80.11 40.73 9.77
N THR A 266 -80.92 39.72 9.44
CA THR A 266 -82.17 39.95 8.69
C THR A 266 -83.32 40.49 9.55
N PHE A 267 -83.34 40.16 10.85
CA PHE A 267 -84.38 40.65 11.77
C PHE A 267 -84.23 42.15 12.05
N TYR A 268 -83.00 42.65 12.18
CA TYR A 268 -82.72 44.08 12.37
C TYR A 268 -82.99 44.90 11.10
N LEU A 269 -82.67 44.36 9.91
CA LEU A 269 -82.96 45.05 8.65
C LEU A 269 -84.47 45.24 8.45
N HIS A 270 -85.28 44.20 8.67
CA HIS A 270 -86.74 44.30 8.47
C HIS A 270 -87.38 45.32 9.43
N HIS A 271 -86.89 45.41 10.67
CA HIS A 271 -87.41 46.39 11.63
C HIS A 271 -87.00 47.83 11.28
N LEU A 272 -85.77 48.04 10.81
CA LEU A 272 -85.32 49.36 10.32
C LEU A 272 -86.13 49.83 9.10
N PHE A 273 -86.41 48.96 8.14
CA PHE A 273 -87.22 49.31 6.97
C PHE A 273 -88.67 49.62 7.32
N SER A 274 -89.30 48.90 8.25
CA SER A 274 -90.69 49.20 8.66
C SER A 274 -90.79 50.56 9.38
N THR A 275 -89.81 50.87 10.23
CA THR A 275 -89.80 52.11 11.01
C THR A 275 -89.54 53.33 10.10
N LEU A 276 -88.64 53.19 9.11
CA LEU A 276 -88.37 54.24 8.14
C LEU A 276 -89.55 54.49 7.20
N PHE A 277 -90.27 53.43 6.79
CA PHE A 277 -91.45 53.54 5.94
C PHE A 277 -92.62 54.22 6.67
N ILE A 278 -92.85 53.89 7.94
CA ILE A 278 -93.85 54.59 8.78
C ILE A 278 -93.47 56.07 8.94
N TYR A 279 -92.19 56.38 9.21
CA TYR A 279 -91.72 57.76 9.35
C TYR A 279 -91.92 58.58 8.07
N LEU A 280 -91.59 58.01 6.90
CA LEU A 280 -91.80 58.64 5.59
C LEU A 280 -93.29 58.79 5.24
N PHE A 281 -94.12 57.79 5.58
CA PHE A 281 -95.57 57.85 5.33
C PHE A 281 -96.27 58.95 6.16
N VAL A 282 -95.90 59.08 7.44
CA VAL A 282 -96.39 60.17 8.31
C VAL A 282 -95.94 61.54 7.78
N LYS A 283 -94.66 61.68 7.42
CA LYS A 283 -94.13 62.93 6.83
C LYS A 283 -94.81 63.30 5.50
N PHE A 284 -95.15 62.31 4.67
CA PHE A 284 -95.86 62.54 3.41
C PHE A 284 -97.29 63.04 3.64
N PHE A 285 -98.02 62.47 4.61
CA PHE A 285 -99.36 62.94 4.97
C PHE A 285 -99.36 64.33 5.62
N ASP A 286 -98.38 64.62 6.49
CA ASP A 286 -98.21 65.97 7.04
C ASP A 286 -97.92 67.00 5.93
N TYR A 287 -97.12 66.63 4.92
CA TYR A 287 -96.85 67.48 3.76
C TYR A 287 -98.10 67.74 2.89
N ILE A 288 -98.92 66.72 2.63
CA ILE A 288 -100.18 66.89 1.90
C ILE A 288 -101.17 67.78 2.67
N HIS A 289 -101.26 67.64 3.98
CA HIS A 289 -102.18 68.45 4.80
C HIS A 289 -101.79 69.94 4.83
N ILE A 290 -100.49 70.25 4.76
CA ILE A 290 -99.98 71.63 4.67
C ILE A 290 -100.26 72.22 3.27
N VAL A 291 -100.09 71.46 2.19
CA VAL A 291 -100.24 71.98 0.81
C VAL A 291 -101.70 72.21 0.41
N THR A 292 -102.68 71.56 1.04
CA THR A 292 -104.11 71.72 0.67
C THR A 292 -104.84 72.90 1.31
N LYS A 293 -104.22 73.67 2.22
CA LYS A 293 -104.87 74.83 2.86
C LYS A 293 -104.60 76.18 2.19
N ASP A 294 -103.62 76.29 1.29
CA ASP A 294 -103.22 77.56 0.67
C ASP A 294 -103.43 77.59 -0.86
N LYS A 295 -104.68 77.48 -1.32
CA LYS A 295 -105.06 77.95 -2.66
C LYS A 295 -106.18 79.00 -2.59
N PRO A 296 -105.84 80.31 -2.71
CA PRO A 296 -106.83 81.36 -2.90
C PRO A 296 -107.37 81.39 -4.34
N TYR A 297 -108.65 81.75 -4.44
CA TYR A 297 -109.42 81.94 -5.66
C TYR A 297 -108.93 83.15 -6.49
N ALA A 298 -108.78 82.95 -7.80
CA ALA A 298 -108.84 83.93 -8.91
C ALA A 298 -108.86 83.09 -10.20
N LEU A 299 -109.83 83.11 -11.12
CA LEU A 299 -111.01 83.92 -11.44
C LEU A 299 -112.22 82.98 -11.63
#